data_AF-A0A7C1DA14-F1
#
_entry.id   AF-A0A7C1DA14-F1
#
_cell.length_a   1.000
_cell.length_b   1.000
_cell.length_c   1.000
_cell.angle_alpha   90.00
_cell.angle_beta   90.00
_cell.angle_gamma   90.00
#
_symmetry.space_group_name_H-M   'P 1'
#
loop_
_entity.id
_entity.type
_entity.pdbx_description
1 polymer ?
#
loop_
_entity_poly.entity_id
_entity_poly.type
_entity_poly.pdbx_seq_one_letter_code
_entity_poly.pdbx_strand_id
1 'polypeptide(L)'
;MVDMDGYITLNTEDDGTYLTVFPPKGKGKRAELDVVQKEIAKLNLKDVNSEAIVRAVKESTGQQVLIVKETIDIKDGQVFVNITSDEMYAQLTVVPPQGDGKQVTEDVVAEALKTHNVVFGIKQDVIKK
;
A
#
# COMPACT_ATOMS: atom_id res chain seq x y z
N MET A 1 -40.51 -20.61 2.50
CA MET A 1 -39.40 -19.97 3.23
C MET A 1 -38.23 -19.93 2.26
N VAL A 2 -37.62 -18.77 2.05
CA VAL A 2 -36.44 -18.67 1.17
C VAL A 2 -35.24 -18.96 2.06
N ASP A 3 -34.66 -20.14 1.89
CA ASP A 3 -33.39 -20.49 2.52
C ASP A 3 -32.28 -19.81 1.72
N MET A 4 -31.45 -19.02 2.40
CA MET A 4 -30.33 -18.30 1.78
C MET A 4 -29.08 -18.60 2.58
N ASP A 5 -28.07 -19.14 1.92
CA ASP A 5 -26.77 -19.38 2.54
C ASP A 5 -26.08 -18.05 2.87
N GLY A 6 -25.25 -18.07 3.92
CA GLY A 6 -24.41 -16.92 4.26
C GLY A 6 -23.39 -16.73 3.15
N TYR A 7 -23.29 -15.51 2.63
CA TYR A 7 -22.32 -15.16 1.60
C TYR A 7 -21.35 -14.10 2.12
N ILE A 8 -20.18 -14.05 1.50
CA ILE A 8 -19.17 -13.04 1.78
C ILE A 8 -19.07 -12.06 0.61
N THR A 9 -18.68 -10.83 0.91
CA THR A 9 -18.39 -9.81 -0.09
C THR A 9 -17.08 -9.15 0.28
N LEU A 10 -16.18 -9.02 -0.69
CA LEU A 10 -14.87 -8.40 -0.54
C LEU A 10 -14.88 -7.10 -1.33
N ASN A 11 -14.56 -6.01 -0.67
CA ASN A 11 -14.43 -4.69 -1.25
C ASN A 11 -12.98 -4.23 -1.07
N THR A 12 -12.26 -4.06 -2.17
CA THR A 12 -10.91 -3.48 -2.15
C THR A 12 -11.03 -2.01 -2.53
N GLU A 13 -10.57 -1.13 -1.64
CA GLU A 13 -10.45 0.31 -1.85
C GLU A 13 -8.98 0.75 -1.67
N ASP A 14 -8.66 2.00 -1.99
CA ASP A 14 -7.29 2.56 -1.92
C ASP A 14 -6.66 2.55 -0.52
N ASP A 15 -7.46 2.49 0.56
CA ASP A 15 -6.98 2.43 1.95
C ASP A 15 -6.84 0.99 2.48
N GLY A 16 -7.44 0.01 1.79
CA GLY A 16 -7.44 -1.37 2.25
C GLY A 16 -8.55 -2.25 1.68
N THR A 17 -8.50 -3.53 2.06
CA THR A 17 -9.55 -4.50 1.72
C THR A 17 -10.47 -4.76 2.91
N TYR A 18 -11.76 -4.63 2.64
CA TYR A 18 -12.86 -4.85 3.57
C TYR A 18 -13.57 -6.17 3.24
N LEU A 19 -13.85 -6.97 4.28
CA LEU A 19 -14.64 -8.18 4.20
C LEU A 19 -15.98 -7.94 4.89
N THR A 20 -17.06 -8.21 4.17
CA THR A 20 -18.42 -8.20 4.71
C THR A 20 -18.96 -9.62 4.73
N VAL A 21 -19.38 -10.11 5.90
CA VAL A 21 -19.94 -11.47 6.05
C VAL A 21 -21.43 -11.36 6.38
N PHE A 22 -22.27 -11.83 5.48
CA PHE A 22 -23.72 -11.82 5.65
C PHE A 22 -24.21 -13.11 6.34
N PRO A 23 -25.11 -13.01 7.33
CA PRO A 23 -25.66 -14.18 8.01
C PRO A 23 -26.58 -14.99 7.07
N PRO A 24 -26.63 -16.33 7.23
CA PRO A 24 -27.61 -17.14 6.52
C PRO A 24 -29.04 -16.84 6.97
N LYS A 25 -30.01 -16.97 6.07
CA LYS A 25 -31.45 -16.92 6.37
C LYS A 25 -32.06 -18.31 6.29
N GLY A 26 -32.85 -18.69 7.31
CA GLY A 26 -33.54 -19.99 7.33
C GLY A 26 -32.62 -21.16 7.71
N LYS A 27 -32.61 -22.22 6.89
CA LYS A 27 -31.70 -23.38 7.01
C LYS A 27 -30.37 -23.22 6.24
N GLY A 28 -30.08 -22.02 5.76
CA GLY A 28 -28.84 -21.73 5.04
C GLY A 28 -27.60 -22.06 5.88
N LYS A 29 -26.56 -22.58 5.22
CA LYS A 29 -25.28 -22.86 5.86
C LYS A 29 -24.55 -21.57 6.17
N ARG A 30 -23.89 -21.52 7.33
CA ARG A 30 -22.96 -20.45 7.66
C ARG A 30 -21.74 -20.53 6.75
N ALA A 31 -21.17 -19.38 6.40
CA ALA A 31 -19.91 -19.33 5.69
C ALA A 31 -18.82 -19.99 6.55
N GLU A 32 -18.18 -21.03 6.02
CA GLU A 32 -17.07 -21.70 6.70
C GLU A 32 -15.81 -20.84 6.62
N LEU A 33 -15.16 -20.68 7.77
CA LEU A 33 -13.93 -19.91 7.91
C LEU A 33 -12.82 -20.37 6.95
N ASP A 34 -12.70 -21.68 6.75
CA ASP A 34 -11.71 -22.29 5.84
C ASP A 34 -11.96 -21.89 4.38
N VAL A 35 -13.22 -21.84 3.95
CA VAL A 35 -13.61 -21.42 2.60
C VAL A 35 -13.35 -19.93 2.40
N VAL A 36 -13.72 -19.11 3.39
CA VAL A 36 -13.47 -17.65 3.37
C VAL A 36 -11.98 -17.35 3.31
N GLN A 37 -11.17 -18.02 4.13
CA GLN A 37 -9.72 -17.85 4.10
C GLN A 37 -9.10 -18.29 2.76
N LYS A 38 -9.59 -19.37 2.15
CA LYS A 38 -9.13 -19.80 0.83
C LYS A 38 -9.48 -18.79 -0.26
N GLU A 39 -10.69 -18.22 -0.24
CA GLU A 39 -11.10 -17.18 -1.19
C GLU A 39 -10.24 -15.91 -1.04
N ILE A 40 -9.95 -15.50 0.19
CA ILE A 40 -9.06 -14.36 0.47
C ILE A 40 -7.61 -14.67 0.06
N ALA A 41 -7.14 -15.89 0.33
CA ALA A 41 -5.79 -16.31 -0.06
C ALA A 41 -5.61 -16.39 -1.59
N LYS A 42 -6.67 -16.72 -2.35
CA LYS A 42 -6.64 -16.66 -3.82
C LYS A 42 -6.36 -15.26 -4.36
N LEU A 43 -6.73 -14.22 -3.62
CA LEU A 43 -6.46 -12.83 -3.98
C LEU A 43 -5.01 -12.40 -3.69
N ASN A 44 -4.17 -13.26 -3.08
CA ASN A 44 -2.78 -12.95 -2.73
C ASN A 44 -2.62 -11.65 -1.92
N LEU A 45 -3.61 -11.32 -1.09
CA LEU A 45 -3.54 -10.16 -0.21
C LEU A 45 -2.41 -10.37 0.82
N LYS A 46 -1.55 -9.36 0.98
CA LYS A 46 -0.53 -9.32 2.03
C LYS A 46 -1.14 -8.75 3.31
N ASP A 47 -0.57 -9.09 4.47
CA ASP A 47 -0.97 -8.56 5.77
C ASP A 47 -2.45 -8.77 6.15
N VAL A 48 -3.01 -9.91 5.75
CA VAL A 48 -4.39 -10.29 6.10
C VAL A 48 -4.52 -10.56 7.60
N ASN A 49 -5.39 -9.82 8.26
CA ASN A 49 -5.74 -10.02 9.66
C ASN A 49 -6.70 -11.20 9.83
N SER A 50 -6.13 -12.37 10.14
CA SER A 50 -6.89 -13.60 10.37
C SER A 50 -7.86 -13.50 11.56
N GLU A 51 -7.53 -12.74 12.60
CA GLU A 51 -8.43 -12.53 13.75
C GLU A 51 -9.66 -11.72 13.36
N ALA A 52 -9.48 -10.69 12.52
CA ALA A 52 -10.58 -9.89 11.98
C ALA A 52 -11.52 -10.75 11.12
N ILE A 53 -10.99 -11.67 10.32
CA ILE A 53 -11.81 -12.63 9.53
C ILE A 53 -12.57 -13.57 10.45
N VAL A 54 -11.90 -14.18 11.44
CA VAL A 54 -12.55 -15.09 12.39
C VAL A 54 -13.69 -14.39 13.11
N ARG A 55 -13.47 -13.16 13.54
CA ARG A 55 -14.48 -12.32 14.18
C ARG A 55 -15.62 -12.00 13.23
N ALA A 56 -15.35 -11.56 12.00
CA ALA A 56 -16.36 -11.24 11.00
C ALA A 56 -17.25 -12.46 10.68
N VAL A 57 -16.64 -13.64 10.53
CA VAL A 57 -17.36 -14.90 10.29
C VAL A 57 -18.18 -15.33 11.50
N LYS A 58 -17.63 -15.22 12.72
CA LYS A 58 -18.33 -15.59 13.96
C LYS A 58 -19.49 -14.66 14.28
N GLU A 59 -19.31 -13.35 14.07
CA GLU A 59 -20.35 -12.34 14.30
C GLU A 59 -21.43 -12.43 13.22
N SER A 60 -21.07 -12.70 11.95
CA SER A 60 -22.03 -12.79 10.83
C SER A 60 -23.03 -11.62 10.85
N THR A 61 -22.56 -10.41 11.18
CA THR A 61 -23.43 -9.25 11.44
C THR A 61 -23.81 -8.50 10.17
N GLY A 62 -23.25 -8.86 9.00
CA GLY A 62 -23.37 -8.07 7.78
C GLY A 62 -22.57 -6.76 7.81
N GLN A 63 -21.65 -6.62 8.76
CA GLN A 63 -20.78 -5.44 8.87
C GLN A 63 -19.49 -5.63 8.07
N GLN A 64 -19.05 -4.54 7.46
CA GLN A 64 -17.73 -4.45 6.84
C GLN A 64 -16.64 -4.44 7.92
N VAL A 65 -15.69 -5.35 7.79
CA VAL A 65 -14.53 -5.46 8.68
C VAL A 65 -13.27 -5.30 7.83
N LEU A 66 -12.40 -4.37 8.22
CA LEU A 66 -11.10 -4.20 7.58
C LEU A 66 -10.25 -5.44 7.84
N ILE A 67 -9.92 -6.19 6.79
CA ILE A 67 -9.09 -7.39 6.88
C ILE A 67 -7.67 -7.15 6.40
N VAL A 68 -7.47 -6.16 5.54
CA VAL A 68 -6.16 -5.77 5.03
C VAL A 68 -6.12 -4.26 5.07
N LYS A 69 -5.14 -3.71 5.78
CA LYS A 69 -4.84 -2.29 5.67
C LYS A 69 -3.83 -2.15 4.53
N GLU A 70 -4.23 -1.49 3.45
CA GLU A 70 -3.27 -1.18 2.40
C GLU A 70 -2.43 -0.02 2.92
N THR A 71 -1.24 -0.32 3.44
CA THR A 71 -0.27 0.74 3.67
C THR A 71 0.18 1.21 2.30
N ILE A 72 -0.31 2.37 1.89
CA ILE A 72 0.36 3.17 0.88
C ILE A 72 1.81 3.22 1.33
N ASP A 73 2.71 2.60 0.58
CA ASP A 73 4.12 2.56 0.89
C ASP A 73 4.58 4.02 0.82
N ILE A 74 4.69 4.67 1.98
CA ILE A 74 5.15 6.05 2.08
C ILE A 74 6.62 6.00 1.69
N LYS A 75 6.88 6.20 0.40
CA LYS A 75 8.23 6.26 -0.13
C LYS A 75 8.62 7.72 -0.16
N ASP A 76 9.59 8.05 0.68
CA ASP A 76 10.29 9.32 0.58
C ASP A 76 10.84 9.50 -0.84
N GLY A 77 10.85 10.73 -1.31
CA GLY A 77 11.49 11.03 -2.57
C GLY A 77 12.99 10.81 -2.45
N GLN A 78 13.55 10.09 -3.41
CA GLN A 78 14.96 9.68 -3.38
C GLN A 78 15.75 10.48 -4.41
N VAL A 79 16.95 10.87 -3.99
CA VAL A 79 17.92 11.55 -4.84
C VAL A 79 19.08 10.61 -5.07
N PHE A 80 19.28 10.19 -6.32
CA PHE A 80 20.43 9.40 -6.72
C PHE A 80 21.43 10.30 -7.43
N VAL A 81 22.64 10.37 -6.91
CA VAL A 81 23.77 11.06 -7.54
C VAL A 81 24.74 9.99 -8.04
N ASN A 82 24.92 9.90 -9.35
CA ASN A 82 25.89 8.99 -9.95
C ASN A 82 27.00 9.82 -10.61
N ILE A 83 28.22 9.68 -10.10
CA ILE A 83 29.42 10.35 -10.65
C ILE A 83 30.16 9.35 -11.51
N THR A 84 30.57 9.75 -12.71
CA THR A 84 31.38 8.91 -13.58
C THR A 84 32.79 8.73 -13.01
N SER A 85 33.46 7.62 -13.32
CA SER A 85 34.80 7.32 -12.75
C SER A 85 35.88 8.33 -13.14
N ASP A 86 35.66 9.11 -14.19
CA ASP A 86 36.49 10.23 -14.63
C ASP A 86 36.19 11.55 -13.88
N GLU A 87 35.22 11.57 -12.97
CA GLU A 87 34.78 12.72 -12.18
C GLU A 87 34.34 13.95 -12.99
N MET A 88 34.24 13.86 -14.33
CA MET A 88 33.84 15.00 -15.16
C MET A 88 32.33 15.14 -15.35
N TYR A 89 31.56 14.08 -15.08
CA TYR A 89 30.11 14.08 -15.24
C TYR A 89 29.40 13.55 -13.99
N ALA A 90 28.39 14.29 -13.53
CA ALA A 90 27.48 13.87 -12.48
C ALA A 90 26.05 13.82 -13.03
N GLN A 91 25.39 12.68 -12.86
CA GLN A 91 23.99 12.49 -13.20
C GLN A 91 23.16 12.47 -11.91
N LEU A 92 22.15 13.34 -11.87
CA LEU A 92 21.17 13.41 -10.79
C LEU A 92 19.86 12.79 -11.26
N THR A 93 19.37 11.78 -10.55
CA THR A 93 18.04 11.21 -10.77
C THR A 93 17.20 11.48 -9.53
N VAL A 94 16.16 12.30 -9.68
CA VAL A 94 15.20 12.59 -8.61
C VAL A 94 13.96 11.74 -8.83
N VAL A 95 13.65 10.88 -7.87
CA VAL A 95 12.43 10.07 -7.87
C VAL A 95 11.40 10.78 -6.97
N PRO A 96 10.23 11.17 -7.51
CA PRO A 96 9.21 11.83 -6.70
C PRO A 96 8.71 10.89 -5.59
N PRO A 97 8.33 11.42 -4.42
CA PRO A 97 7.75 10.62 -3.34
C PRO A 97 6.43 9.96 -3.79
N GLN A 98 6.11 8.80 -3.23
CA GLN A 98 4.78 8.19 -3.36
C GLN A 98 4.01 8.32 -2.05
N GLY A 99 2.74 8.75 -2.14
CA GLY A 99 1.89 8.99 -0.97
C GLY A 99 2.25 10.29 -0.24
N ASP A 100 2.28 10.23 1.10
CA ASP A 100 2.63 11.34 2.01
C ASP A 100 4.16 11.45 2.27
N GLY A 101 4.98 10.88 1.38
CA GLY A 101 6.44 10.85 1.53
C GLY A 101 7.06 12.25 1.50
N LYS A 102 8.24 12.40 2.13
CA LYS A 102 8.92 13.71 2.12
C LYS A 102 9.19 14.17 0.69
N GLN A 103 8.73 15.38 0.37
CA GLN A 103 9.11 16.05 -0.87
C GLN A 103 10.62 16.28 -0.88
N VAL A 104 11.23 15.99 -2.03
CA VAL A 104 12.61 16.37 -2.29
C VAL A 104 12.63 17.87 -2.52
N THR A 105 13.10 18.64 -1.54
CA THR A 105 13.31 20.07 -1.66
C THR A 105 14.67 20.39 -2.26
N GLU A 106 14.84 21.63 -2.73
CA GLU A 106 16.10 22.12 -3.29
C GLU A 106 17.29 21.94 -2.33
N ASP A 107 17.08 22.14 -1.03
CA ASP A 107 18.08 21.91 0.01
C ASP A 107 18.55 20.45 0.05
N VAL A 108 17.63 19.48 -0.03
CA VAL A 108 17.98 18.06 0.00
C VAL A 108 18.83 17.67 -1.22
N VAL A 109 18.50 18.22 -2.39
CA VAL A 109 19.28 18.01 -3.62
C VAL A 109 20.66 18.67 -3.51
N ALA A 110 20.72 19.90 -2.98
CA ALA A 110 21.96 20.64 -2.82
C ALA A 110 22.90 19.99 -1.79
N GLU A 111 22.36 19.47 -0.68
CA GLU A 111 23.12 18.70 0.30
C GLU A 111 23.65 17.39 -0.30
N ALA A 112 22.81 16.63 -1.02
CA ALA A 112 23.25 15.40 -1.68
C ALA A 112 24.39 15.67 -2.68
N LEU A 113 24.29 16.70 -3.51
CA LEU A 113 25.35 17.09 -4.45
C LEU A 113 26.64 17.50 -3.72
N LYS A 114 26.54 18.27 -2.63
CA LYS A 114 27.69 18.65 -1.80
C LYS A 114 28.36 17.44 -1.14
N THR A 115 27.59 16.49 -0.60
CA THR A 115 28.13 15.25 -0.01
C THR A 115 28.96 14.47 -1.02
N HIS A 116 28.57 14.52 -2.29
CA HIS A 116 29.27 13.87 -3.39
C HIS A 116 30.35 14.76 -4.05
N ASN A 117 30.77 15.86 -3.41
CA ASN A 117 31.75 16.84 -3.91
C ASN A 117 31.39 17.48 -5.27
N VAL A 118 30.12 17.45 -5.66
CA VAL A 118 29.62 18.15 -6.84
C VAL A 118 29.29 19.58 -6.44
N VAL A 119 30.25 20.49 -6.60
CA VAL A 119 30.13 21.90 -6.18
C VAL A 119 29.98 22.86 -7.37
N PHE A 120 30.27 22.39 -8.59
CA PHE A 120 30.34 23.23 -9.79
C PHE A 120 29.52 22.62 -10.95
N GLY A 121 28.89 23.45 -11.79
CA GLY A 121 28.10 23.01 -12.94
C GLY A 121 26.64 22.61 -12.63
N ILE A 122 26.13 22.91 -11.43
CA ILE A 122 24.76 22.59 -11.03
C ILE A 122 23.79 23.54 -11.74
N LYS A 123 22.87 22.98 -12.56
CA LYS A 123 21.77 23.74 -13.15
C LYS A 123 20.67 23.96 -12.12
N GLN A 124 20.86 24.96 -11.24
CA GLN A 124 19.90 25.34 -10.20
C GLN A 124 18.50 25.64 -10.75
N ASP A 125 18.42 26.13 -11.99
CA ASP A 125 17.16 26.42 -12.69
C ASP A 125 16.25 25.19 -12.88
N VAL A 126 16.84 23.99 -12.97
CA VAL A 126 16.09 22.73 -13.11
C VAL A 126 15.59 22.21 -11.76
N ILE A 127 16.24 22.59 -10.66
CA ILE A 127 15.93 22.14 -9.31
C ILE A 127 14.77 22.97 -8.71
N LYS A 128 14.61 24.22 -9.17
CA LYS A 128 13.64 25.19 -8.63
C LYS A 128 12.21 25.05 -9.16
N LYS A 129 11.92 24.06 -10.01
CA LYS A 129 10.70 24.01 -10.83
C LYS A 129 9.61 23.10 -10.27
#